data_AF-A0A9P5I6V2-F1
#
_entry.id   AF-A0A9P5I6V2-F1
#
_cell.length_a   1.000
_cell.length_b   1.000
_cell.length_c   1.000
_cell.angle_alpha   90.00
_cell.angle_beta   90.00
_cell.angle_gamma   90.00
#
_symmetry.space_group_name_H-M   'P 1'
#
loop_
_entity.id
_entity.type
_entity.pdbx_description
1 polymer ?
#
loop_
_entity_poly.entity_id
_entity_poly.type
_entity_poly.pdbx_seq_one_letter_code
_entity_poly.pdbx_strand_id
1 'polypeptide(L)'
;MTFRTRKIDTLSSITKRERDMQVLCLGLSRTSTMSLQEALNKLGYGTYHCRVAAPTEGHIPLWLEGFDAKLNGNGKSFGREEFDKILTGFSLPDMPAVNFSEELLIAYPDAKVILTTRDPDKWIGSVERSIYAIIHSRLWFILKIVLPEALPFRQLLLTALIDWSNGNLEDRTALRTGFISHNEKIRKLARGRLLEFSPRDEWGTLYVHFWINLFQRHHILM
;
A
#
# COMPACT_ATOMS: atom_id res chain seq x y z
N MET A 1 0.18 -34.18 -2.75
CA MET A 1 0.47 -32.80 -2.36
C MET A 1 -0.51 -32.41 -1.26
N THR A 2 -0.04 -32.24 -0.03
CA THR A 2 -0.86 -31.75 1.07
C THR A 2 -1.12 -30.27 0.85
N PHE A 3 -2.37 -29.89 0.55
CA PHE A 3 -2.77 -28.49 0.49
C PHE A 3 -2.68 -27.90 1.90
N ARG A 4 -1.59 -27.19 2.18
CA ARG A 4 -1.47 -26.42 3.41
C ARG A 4 -2.51 -25.29 3.34
N THR A 5 -3.41 -25.23 4.32
CA THR A 5 -4.39 -24.14 4.42
C THR A 5 -3.67 -22.79 4.48
N ARG A 6 -4.05 -21.84 3.62
CA ARG A 6 -3.51 -20.47 3.65
C ARG A 6 -4.00 -19.76 4.91
N LYS A 7 -3.17 -18.90 5.50
CA LYS A 7 -3.55 -18.08 6.67
C LYS A 7 -4.76 -17.21 6.36
N ILE A 8 -4.86 -16.68 5.14
CA ILE A 8 -6.01 -15.87 4.74
C ILE A 8 -7.32 -16.64 4.69
N ASP A 9 -7.25 -17.97 4.52
CA ASP A 9 -8.43 -18.83 4.50
C ASP A 9 -8.94 -19.15 5.91
N THR A 10 -8.14 -18.90 6.96
CA THR A 10 -8.58 -19.06 8.36
C THR A 10 -9.39 -17.87 8.87
N LEU A 11 -9.35 -16.73 8.17
CA LEU A 11 -10.23 -15.61 8.46
C LEU A 11 -11.65 -15.91 7.97
N SER A 12 -12.65 -15.59 8.79
CA SER A 12 -14.06 -15.69 8.42
C SER A 12 -14.31 -14.99 7.09
N SER A 13 -15.12 -15.60 6.21
CA SER A 13 -15.53 -14.96 4.98
C SER A 13 -16.27 -13.67 5.30
N ILE A 14 -15.71 -12.54 4.88
CA ILE A 14 -16.44 -11.28 4.89
C ILE A 14 -17.37 -11.36 3.68
N THR A 15 -18.66 -11.54 3.96
CA THR A 15 -19.68 -11.80 2.92
C THR A 15 -19.83 -10.62 1.97
N LYS A 16 -19.57 -9.40 2.46
CA LYS A 16 -19.47 -8.16 1.69
C LYS A 16 -18.91 -7.04 2.56
N ARG A 17 -18.12 -6.13 1.99
CA ARG A 17 -17.83 -4.85 2.65
C ARG A 17 -19.14 -4.07 2.82
N GLU A 18 -19.34 -3.38 3.94
CA GLU A 18 -20.50 -2.48 4.14
C GLU A 18 -20.56 -1.38 3.08
N ARG A 19 -19.38 -0.93 2.61
CA ARG A 19 -19.20 -0.03 1.48
C ARG A 19 -18.08 -0.56 0.58
N ASP A 20 -18.35 -0.57 -0.72
CA ASP A 20 -17.33 -0.89 -1.72
C ASP A 20 -16.10 0.02 -1.58
N MET A 21 -14.94 -0.47 -2.03
CA MET A 21 -13.71 0.32 -2.05
C MET A 21 -13.92 1.56 -2.92
N GLN A 22 -13.85 2.75 -2.31
CA GLN A 22 -14.16 4.00 -3.00
C GLN A 22 -12.93 4.64 -3.62
N VAL A 23 -11.77 4.52 -2.96
CA VAL A 23 -10.55 5.22 -3.36
C VAL A 23 -9.32 4.32 -3.13
N LEU A 24 -8.33 4.37 -4.02
CA LEU A 24 -7.07 3.66 -3.91
C LEU A 24 -5.93 4.68 -3.88
N CYS A 25 -5.18 4.75 -2.78
CA CYS A 25 -3.96 5.55 -2.70
C CYS A 25 -2.78 4.71 -3.16
N LEU A 26 -2.39 4.88 -4.44
CA LEU A 26 -1.39 4.03 -5.07
C LEU A 26 -0.03 4.72 -5.24
N GLY A 27 0.24 5.80 -4.52
CA GLY A 27 1.60 6.34 -4.42
C GLY A 27 2.43 5.53 -3.44
N LEU A 28 3.66 5.20 -3.83
CA LEU A 28 4.57 4.46 -2.95
C LEU A 28 4.83 5.23 -1.66
N SER A 29 5.07 4.52 -0.56
CA SER A 29 5.36 5.15 0.72
C SER A 29 6.51 6.17 0.59
N ARG A 30 6.51 7.17 1.48
CA ARG A 30 7.46 8.31 1.46
C ARG A 30 7.21 9.36 0.36
N THR A 31 6.02 9.34 -0.25
CA THR A 31 5.45 10.40 -1.11
C THR A 31 4.40 11.25 -0.41
N SER A 32 4.54 11.44 0.91
CA SER A 32 3.56 12.12 1.81
C SER A 32 2.24 11.38 2.04
N THR A 33 2.28 10.04 2.01
CA THR A 33 1.13 9.18 2.28
C THR A 33 0.51 9.40 3.67
N MET A 34 1.30 9.77 4.69
CA MET A 34 0.78 10.11 6.03
C MET A 34 -0.06 11.39 6.05
N SER A 35 0.38 12.47 5.41
CA SER A 35 -0.40 13.72 5.35
C SER A 35 -1.70 13.50 4.58
N LEU A 36 -1.64 12.69 3.52
CA LEU A 36 -2.83 12.27 2.79
C LEU A 36 -3.76 11.41 3.66
N GLN A 37 -3.19 10.50 4.46
CA GLN A 37 -3.92 9.69 5.43
C GLN A 37 -4.70 10.57 6.41
N GLU A 38 -4.04 11.55 7.03
CA GLU A 38 -4.66 12.48 7.98
C GLU A 38 -5.77 13.30 7.33
N ALA A 39 -5.53 13.81 6.11
CA ALA A 39 -6.53 14.54 5.35
C ALA A 39 -7.78 13.68 5.09
N LEU A 40 -7.59 12.45 4.63
CA LEU A 40 -8.69 11.55 4.27
C LEU A 40 -9.47 11.06 5.50
N ASN A 41 -8.79 10.81 6.63
CA ASN A 41 -9.44 10.53 7.90
C ASN A 41 -10.34 11.69 8.35
N LYS A 42 -9.89 12.94 8.20
CA LYS A 42 -10.73 14.13 8.50
C LYS A 42 -11.97 14.23 7.62
N LEU A 43 -11.92 13.65 6.41
CA LEU A 43 -13.06 13.57 5.49
C LEU A 43 -13.96 12.36 5.73
N GLY A 44 -13.70 11.58 6.79
CA GLY A 44 -14.49 10.40 7.14
C GLY A 44 -14.15 9.13 6.35
N TYR A 45 -13.05 9.13 5.59
CA TYR A 45 -12.54 7.93 4.94
C TYR A 45 -11.65 7.15 5.92
N GLY A 46 -11.98 5.90 6.21
CA GLY A 46 -11.08 5.01 6.95
C GLY A 46 -9.82 4.71 6.14
N THR A 47 -8.64 4.79 6.75
CA THR A 47 -7.36 4.61 6.05
C THR A 47 -6.54 3.44 6.59
N TYR A 48 -5.89 2.71 5.69
CA TYR A 48 -5.01 1.60 5.99
C TYR A 48 -3.56 2.01 5.69
N HIS A 49 -2.73 2.13 6.72
CA HIS A 49 -1.31 2.49 6.59
C HIS A 49 -0.43 1.41 7.23
N CYS A 50 0.85 1.39 6.91
CA CYS A 50 1.81 0.45 7.50
C CYS A 50 1.81 0.48 9.05
N ARG A 51 1.53 1.65 9.64
CA ARG A 51 1.35 1.85 11.10
C ARG A 51 0.07 1.25 11.66
N VAL A 52 -0.93 0.97 10.83
CA VAL A 52 -2.15 0.22 11.19
C VAL A 52 -1.87 -1.28 11.04
N ALA A 53 -1.16 -1.69 9.99
CA ALA A 53 -0.75 -3.09 9.81
C ALA A 53 0.19 -3.59 10.93
N ALA A 54 1.04 -2.71 11.48
CA ALA A 54 2.03 -3.06 12.50
C ALA A 54 1.45 -3.51 13.86
N PRO A 55 0.50 -2.78 14.48
CA PRO A 55 -0.12 -3.16 15.75
C PRO A 55 -1.31 -4.12 15.60
N THR A 56 -1.91 -4.24 14.41
CA THR A 56 -3.03 -5.16 14.21
C THR A 56 -2.50 -6.59 14.11
N GLU A 57 -2.67 -7.36 15.18
CA GLU A 57 -2.35 -8.78 15.21
C GLU A 57 -2.97 -9.49 14.00
N GLY A 58 -2.15 -10.25 13.28
CA GLY A 58 -2.59 -11.09 12.17
C GLY A 58 -2.48 -10.47 10.77
N HIS A 59 -2.39 -9.15 10.58
CA HIS A 59 -2.32 -8.58 9.23
C HIS A 59 -0.97 -8.80 8.53
N ILE A 60 0.15 -8.61 9.23
CA ILE A 60 1.49 -8.79 8.65
C ILE A 60 1.69 -10.21 8.07
N PRO A 61 1.37 -11.30 8.81
CA PRO A 61 1.49 -12.64 8.26
C PRO A 61 0.68 -12.90 6.97
N LEU A 62 -0.46 -12.23 6.79
CA LEU A 62 -1.30 -12.32 5.60
C LEU A 62 -0.66 -11.60 4.41
N TRP A 63 -0.12 -10.40 4.63
CA TRP A 63 0.60 -9.68 3.58
C TRP A 63 1.87 -10.41 3.16
N LEU A 64 2.61 -11.00 4.10
CA LEU A 64 3.77 -11.84 3.78
C LEU A 64 3.39 -13.08 2.98
N GLU A 65 2.23 -13.70 3.27
CA GLU A 65 1.68 -14.79 2.44
C GLU A 65 1.32 -14.30 1.03
N GLY A 66 0.71 -13.14 0.90
CA GLY A 66 0.42 -12.53 -0.41
C GLY A 66 1.68 -12.20 -1.21
N PHE A 67 2.73 -11.71 -0.54
CA PHE A 67 4.02 -11.44 -1.17
C PHE A 67 4.72 -12.72 -1.63
N ASP A 68 4.65 -13.81 -0.86
CA ASP A 68 5.25 -15.09 -1.26
C ASP A 68 4.56 -15.64 -2.53
N ALA A 69 3.23 -15.52 -2.62
CA ALA A 69 2.50 -15.84 -3.84
C ALA A 69 2.88 -14.92 -5.02
N LYS A 70 2.99 -13.60 -4.80
CA LYS A 70 3.31 -12.60 -5.83
C LYS A 70 4.74 -12.72 -6.36
N LEU A 71 5.72 -12.80 -5.47
CA LEU A 71 7.14 -12.69 -5.81
C LEU A 71 7.78 -14.05 -6.12
N ASN A 72 7.32 -15.11 -5.45
CA ASN A 72 7.93 -16.44 -5.56
C ASN A 72 7.02 -17.47 -6.22
N GLY A 73 5.76 -17.12 -6.55
CA GLY A 73 4.77 -18.07 -7.08
C GLY A 73 4.30 -19.11 -6.06
N ASN A 74 4.59 -18.89 -4.77
CA ASN A 74 4.28 -19.82 -3.69
C ASN A 74 2.86 -19.58 -3.16
N GLY A 75 1.86 -20.13 -3.85
CA GLY A 75 0.46 -20.10 -3.44
C GLY A 75 -0.44 -19.33 -4.40
N LYS A 76 -1.69 -19.12 -3.99
CA LYS A 76 -2.70 -18.42 -4.80
C LYS A 76 -2.53 -16.91 -4.65
N SER A 77 -2.41 -16.21 -5.78
CA SER A 77 -2.38 -14.74 -5.84
C SER A 77 -3.59 -14.12 -5.14
N PHE A 78 -3.37 -12.99 -4.48
CA PHE A 78 -4.44 -12.26 -3.80
C PHE A 78 -5.33 -11.53 -4.83
N GLY A 79 -6.64 -11.65 -4.65
CA GLY A 79 -7.65 -10.90 -5.38
C GLY A 79 -8.63 -10.21 -4.43
N ARG A 80 -9.79 -9.81 -4.97
CA ARG A 80 -10.81 -9.08 -4.20
C ARG A 80 -11.19 -9.75 -2.88
N GLU A 81 -11.39 -11.07 -2.86
CA GLU A 81 -11.79 -11.80 -1.64
C GLU A 81 -10.72 -11.69 -0.53
N GLU A 82 -9.45 -11.84 -0.91
CA GLU A 82 -8.32 -11.69 0.01
C GLU A 82 -8.16 -10.24 0.48
N PHE A 83 -8.27 -9.26 -0.43
CA PHE A 83 -8.19 -7.85 -0.07
C PHE A 83 -9.35 -7.40 0.79
N ASP A 84 -10.57 -7.88 0.55
CA ASP A 84 -11.73 -7.56 1.37
C ASP A 84 -11.53 -8.07 2.80
N LYS A 85 -10.97 -9.27 2.99
CA LYS A 85 -10.63 -9.80 4.34
C LYS A 85 -9.69 -8.88 5.12
N ILE A 86 -8.67 -8.32 4.48
CA ILE A 86 -7.63 -7.53 5.15
C ILE A 86 -7.99 -6.04 5.26
N LEU A 87 -8.61 -5.50 4.22
CA LEU A 87 -8.89 -4.07 4.09
C LEU A 87 -10.32 -3.71 4.51
N THR A 88 -11.09 -4.62 5.09
CA THR A 88 -12.45 -4.31 5.59
C THR A 88 -12.42 -3.16 6.59
N GLY A 89 -13.36 -2.22 6.43
CA GLY A 89 -13.43 -0.99 7.22
C GLY A 89 -12.47 0.12 6.77
N PHE A 90 -11.54 -0.17 5.85
CA PHE A 90 -10.61 0.81 5.32
C PHE A 90 -10.91 1.11 3.87
N SER A 91 -11.15 2.37 3.57
CA SER A 91 -11.45 2.86 2.22
C SER A 91 -10.21 3.20 1.41
N LEU A 92 -8.99 3.09 1.98
CA LEU A 92 -7.76 3.65 1.42
C LEU A 92 -6.50 2.87 1.82
N PRO A 93 -5.93 2.03 0.95
CA PRO A 93 -4.67 1.31 1.21
C PRO A 93 -3.40 2.16 0.98
N ASP A 94 -2.41 2.07 1.89
CA ASP A 94 -0.96 2.33 1.68
C ASP A 94 -0.19 1.00 1.87
N MET A 95 1.14 1.00 1.88
CA MET A 95 1.99 -0.15 2.16
C MET A 95 1.53 -0.91 3.41
N PRO A 96 1.42 -2.25 3.35
CA PRO A 96 1.87 -3.13 2.26
C PRO A 96 0.94 -3.28 1.06
N ALA A 97 -0.28 -2.75 1.12
CA ALA A 97 -1.27 -2.95 0.06
C ALA A 97 -0.88 -2.26 -1.26
N VAL A 98 -0.15 -1.13 -1.23
CA VAL A 98 0.31 -0.45 -2.45
C VAL A 98 1.21 -1.31 -3.35
N ASN A 99 1.92 -2.29 -2.79
CA ASN A 99 2.72 -3.26 -3.55
C ASN A 99 1.84 -4.21 -4.40
N PHE A 100 0.55 -4.28 -4.11
CA PHE A 100 -0.44 -5.04 -4.86
C PHE A 100 -1.28 -4.12 -5.76
N SER A 101 -0.71 -2.99 -6.20
CA SER A 101 -1.48 -1.96 -6.92
C SER A 101 -2.17 -2.46 -8.17
N GLU A 102 -1.57 -3.37 -8.94
CA GLU A 102 -2.19 -3.93 -10.14
C GLU A 102 -3.38 -4.81 -9.76
N GLU A 103 -3.18 -5.68 -8.79
CA GLU A 103 -4.18 -6.59 -8.26
C GLU A 103 -5.35 -5.81 -7.63
N LEU A 104 -5.06 -4.71 -6.92
CA LEU A 104 -6.05 -3.79 -6.37
C LEU A 104 -6.83 -3.05 -7.45
N LEU A 105 -6.16 -2.61 -8.53
CA LEU A 105 -6.83 -1.93 -9.65
C LEU A 105 -7.76 -2.87 -10.42
N ILE A 106 -7.41 -4.16 -10.51
CA ILE A 106 -8.24 -5.23 -11.08
C ILE A 106 -9.38 -5.56 -10.13
N ALA A 107 -9.09 -5.72 -8.83
CA ALA A 107 -10.09 -6.06 -7.83
C ALA A 107 -11.15 -4.96 -7.71
N TYR A 108 -10.76 -3.69 -7.76
CA TYR A 108 -11.63 -2.54 -7.56
C TYR A 108 -11.61 -1.60 -8.79
N PRO A 109 -12.29 -1.97 -9.88
CA PRO A 109 -12.27 -1.20 -11.13
C PRO A 109 -12.95 0.17 -10.99
N ASP A 110 -13.97 0.27 -10.14
CA ASP A 110 -14.77 1.49 -9.94
C ASP A 110 -14.15 2.47 -8.93
N ALA A 111 -13.18 2.01 -8.14
CA ALA A 111 -12.51 2.84 -7.14
C ALA A 111 -11.75 3.99 -7.83
N LYS A 112 -11.85 5.20 -7.29
CA LYS A 112 -11.02 6.33 -7.74
C LYS A 112 -9.58 6.09 -7.32
N VAL A 113 -8.62 6.62 -8.07
CA VAL A 113 -7.20 6.37 -7.81
C VAL A 113 -6.52 7.68 -7.50
N ILE A 114 -5.77 7.71 -6.40
CA ILE A 114 -4.91 8.83 -6.03
C ILE A 114 -3.45 8.35 -6.14
N LEU A 115 -2.66 9.03 -6.96
CA LEU A 115 -1.23 8.78 -7.09
C LEU A 115 -0.45 9.96 -6.52
N THR A 116 0.22 9.73 -5.38
CA THR A 116 1.16 10.70 -4.83
C THR A 116 2.54 10.48 -5.42
N THR A 117 3.12 11.54 -5.99
CA THR A 117 4.44 11.49 -6.61
C THR A 117 5.43 12.43 -5.94
N ARG A 118 6.70 12.17 -6.16
CA ARG A 118 7.82 12.94 -5.63
C ARG A 118 8.96 12.86 -6.62
N ASP A 119 9.81 13.88 -6.62
CA ASP A 119 11.10 13.82 -7.31
C ASP A 119 11.84 12.51 -6.92
N PRO A 120 12.25 11.67 -7.89
CA PRO A 120 12.79 10.34 -7.61
C PRO A 120 14.00 10.35 -6.67
N ASP A 121 14.93 11.29 -6.85
CA ASP A 121 16.16 11.32 -6.06
C ASP A 121 15.88 11.77 -4.62
N LYS A 122 14.97 12.73 -4.44
CA LYS A 122 14.45 13.11 -3.11
C LYS A 122 13.65 11.98 -2.45
N TRP A 123 12.90 11.19 -3.23
CA TRP A 123 12.16 10.04 -2.72
C TRP A 123 13.12 8.96 -2.22
N ILE A 124 14.14 8.58 -3.00
CA ILE A 124 15.17 7.60 -2.59
C ILE A 124 15.84 8.05 -1.29
N GLY A 125 16.32 9.30 -1.22
CA GLY A 125 16.91 9.82 0.01
C GLY A 125 15.96 9.78 1.21
N SER A 126 14.64 9.93 0.97
CA SER A 126 13.63 9.78 2.02
C SER A 126 13.39 8.33 2.43
N VAL A 127 13.46 7.37 1.50
CA VAL A 127 13.37 5.93 1.78
C VAL A 127 14.59 5.47 2.58
N GLU A 128 15.77 5.98 2.26
CA GLU A 128 17.02 5.68 2.98
C GLU A 128 16.99 6.10 4.44
N ARG A 129 16.58 7.35 4.69
CA ARG A 129 16.49 7.89 6.05
C ARG A 129 15.35 7.30 6.88
N SER A 130 14.45 6.50 6.30
CA SER A 130 13.34 5.90 7.04
C SER A 130 13.34 4.38 7.00
N ILE A 131 13.17 3.76 5.82
CA ILE A 131 12.96 2.32 5.71
C ILE A 131 14.33 1.61 5.80
N TYR A 132 15.34 2.04 5.03
CA TYR A 132 16.70 1.48 5.14
C TYR A 132 17.28 1.68 6.54
N ALA A 133 17.12 2.86 7.13
CA ALA A 133 17.54 3.14 8.50
C ALA A 133 16.92 2.16 9.52
N ILE A 134 15.66 1.77 9.33
CA ILE A 134 15.04 0.72 10.14
C ILE A 134 15.69 -0.63 9.84
N ILE A 135 15.68 -1.13 8.61
CA ILE A 135 16.08 -2.52 8.30
C ILE A 135 17.56 -2.83 8.55
N HIS A 136 18.45 -1.84 8.42
CA HIS A 136 19.90 -1.96 8.68
C HIS A 136 20.31 -1.50 10.08
N SER A 137 19.37 -1.13 10.94
CA SER A 137 19.69 -0.76 12.32
C SER A 137 20.40 -1.91 13.04
N ARG A 138 21.57 -1.61 13.63
CA ARG A 138 22.30 -2.57 14.48
C ARG A 138 21.51 -2.99 15.71
N LEU A 139 20.48 -2.23 16.09
CA LEU A 139 19.59 -2.57 17.20
C LEU A 139 18.77 -3.84 16.92
N TRP A 140 18.64 -4.28 15.67
CA TRP A 140 17.91 -5.51 15.35
C TRP A 140 18.50 -6.76 15.98
N PHE A 141 19.81 -6.81 16.22
CA PHE A 141 20.42 -7.92 16.95
C PHE A 141 19.87 -8.05 18.38
N ILE A 142 19.60 -6.91 19.03
CA ILE A 142 19.02 -6.85 20.37
C ILE A 142 17.50 -7.08 20.29
N LEU A 143 16.79 -6.37 19.40
CA LEU A 143 15.33 -6.48 19.24
C LEU A 143 14.89 -7.90 18.89
N LYS A 144 15.69 -8.67 18.15
CA LYS A 144 15.42 -10.09 17.88
C LYS A 144 15.28 -10.92 19.17
N ILE A 145 16.04 -10.57 20.20
CA ILE A 145 16.06 -11.30 21.49
C ILE A 145 14.96 -10.76 22.41
N VAL A 146 14.81 -9.44 22.50
CA VAL A 146 13.91 -8.80 23.50
C VAL A 146 12.49 -8.54 22.99
N LEU A 147 12.28 -8.53 21.68
CA LEU A 147 11.00 -8.20 21.03
C LEU A 147 10.83 -8.98 19.71
N PRO A 148 10.79 -10.33 19.75
CA PRO A 148 10.73 -11.18 18.55
C PRO A 148 9.51 -10.90 17.65
N GLU A 149 8.41 -10.39 18.21
CA GLU A 149 7.20 -9.96 17.49
C GLU A 149 7.44 -8.79 16.52
N ALA A 150 8.55 -8.07 16.61
CA ALA A 150 8.92 -7.02 15.65
C ALA A 150 9.56 -7.58 14.36
N LEU A 151 9.99 -8.84 14.34
CA LEU A 151 10.67 -9.45 13.19
C LEU A 151 9.78 -9.55 11.94
N PRO A 152 8.50 -9.95 12.01
CA PRO A 152 7.62 -9.97 10.85
C PRO A 152 7.45 -8.58 10.22
N PHE A 153 7.43 -7.52 11.02
CA PHE A 153 7.36 -6.14 10.52
C PHE A 153 8.62 -5.77 9.73
N ARG A 154 9.81 -6.11 10.24
CA ARG A 154 11.05 -5.95 9.49
C ARG A 154 11.03 -6.71 8.17
N GLN A 155 10.55 -7.95 8.20
CA GLN A 155 10.43 -8.78 7.00
C GLN A 155 9.48 -8.14 5.99
N LEU A 156 8.35 -7.58 6.43
CA LEU A 156 7.41 -6.87 5.57
C LEU A 156 8.08 -5.68 4.86
N LEU A 157 8.85 -4.87 5.60
CA LEU A 157 9.58 -3.73 5.03
C LEU A 157 10.62 -4.18 4.00
N LEU A 158 11.37 -5.24 4.30
CA LEU A 158 12.34 -5.82 3.37
C LEU A 158 11.67 -6.32 2.10
N THR A 159 10.59 -7.09 2.23
CA THR A 159 9.87 -7.64 1.08
C THR A 159 9.24 -6.54 0.22
N ALA A 160 8.69 -5.50 0.83
CA ALA A 160 8.17 -4.34 0.10
C ALA A 160 9.27 -3.60 -0.69
N LEU A 161 10.47 -3.45 -0.12
CA LEU A 161 11.61 -2.87 -0.83
C LEU A 161 12.10 -3.76 -1.97
N ILE A 162 12.16 -5.08 -1.79
CA ILE A 162 12.52 -6.05 -2.84
C ILE A 162 11.60 -5.86 -4.06
N ASP A 163 10.29 -5.77 -3.82
CA ASP A 163 9.29 -5.52 -4.86
C ASP A 163 9.52 -4.17 -5.56
N TRP A 164 9.77 -3.08 -4.80
CA TRP A 164 10.04 -1.76 -5.37
C TRP A 164 11.36 -1.67 -6.13
N SER A 165 12.33 -2.53 -5.83
CA SER A 165 13.67 -2.50 -6.42
C SER A 165 13.89 -3.60 -7.46
N ASN A 166 12.81 -4.24 -7.95
CA ASN A 166 12.87 -5.37 -8.89
C ASN A 166 13.86 -6.46 -8.42
N GLY A 167 13.89 -6.76 -7.13
CA GLY A 167 14.76 -7.77 -6.53
C GLY A 167 16.09 -7.26 -5.99
N ASN A 168 16.55 -6.06 -6.36
CA ASN A 168 17.88 -5.58 -5.98
C ASN A 168 17.84 -4.45 -4.93
N LEU A 169 17.88 -4.84 -3.65
CA LEU A 169 17.75 -3.93 -2.50
C LEU A 169 18.89 -2.91 -2.36
N GLU A 170 20.09 -3.25 -2.81
CA GLU A 170 21.29 -2.41 -2.59
C GLU A 170 21.54 -1.46 -3.78
N ASP A 171 20.84 -1.65 -4.89
CA ASP A 171 20.99 -0.83 -6.08
C ASP A 171 19.97 0.33 -6.10
N ARG A 172 20.49 1.53 -5.81
CA ARG A 172 19.73 2.78 -5.91
C ARG A 172 19.12 2.99 -7.29
N THR A 173 19.77 2.54 -8.35
CA THR A 173 19.27 2.65 -9.74
C THR A 173 18.07 1.74 -9.96
N ALA A 174 18.12 0.52 -9.42
CA ALA A 174 16.99 -0.41 -9.45
C ALA A 174 15.78 0.16 -8.68
N LEU A 175 16.01 0.71 -7.49
CA LEU A 175 14.97 1.37 -6.69
C LEU A 175 14.38 2.59 -7.40
N ARG A 176 15.22 3.42 -8.04
CA ARG A 176 14.78 4.55 -8.88
C ARG A 176 13.90 4.09 -10.03
N THR A 177 14.35 3.05 -10.72
CA THR A 177 13.67 2.48 -11.89
C THR A 177 12.31 1.91 -11.49
N GLY A 178 12.23 1.15 -10.40
CA GLY A 178 10.98 0.60 -9.90
C GLY A 178 9.99 1.68 -9.47
N PHE A 179 10.44 2.76 -8.81
CA PHE A 179 9.57 3.90 -8.48
C PHE A 179 8.98 4.60 -9.71
N ILE A 180 9.81 4.87 -10.72
CA ILE A 180 9.35 5.47 -11.97
C ILE A 180 8.39 4.54 -12.71
N SER A 181 8.77 3.26 -12.83
CA SER A 181 7.95 2.23 -13.48
C SER A 181 6.59 2.06 -12.80
N HIS A 182 6.56 2.05 -11.46
CA HIS A 182 5.34 2.02 -10.67
C HIS A 182 4.41 3.18 -11.03
N ASN A 183 4.91 4.42 -10.98
CA ASN A 183 4.11 5.59 -11.27
C ASN A 183 3.55 5.58 -12.70
N GLU A 184 4.38 5.23 -13.71
CA GLU A 184 3.93 5.11 -15.11
C GLU A 184 2.86 4.04 -15.28
N LYS A 185 3.02 2.91 -14.60
CA LYS A 185 2.06 1.82 -14.62
C LYS A 185 0.71 2.25 -14.02
N ILE A 186 0.71 2.96 -12.89
CA ILE A 186 -0.53 3.51 -12.31
C ILE A 186 -1.18 4.52 -13.27
N ARG A 187 -0.40 5.43 -13.88
CA ARG A 187 -0.93 6.38 -14.88
C ARG A 187 -1.63 5.68 -16.03
N LYS A 188 -1.05 4.59 -16.52
CA LYS A 188 -1.62 3.79 -17.60
C LYS A 188 -2.90 3.07 -17.18
N LEU A 189 -2.89 2.37 -16.04
CA LEU A 189 -3.98 1.49 -15.60
C LEU A 189 -5.17 2.26 -14.98
N ALA A 190 -4.94 3.44 -14.42
CA ALA A 190 -5.96 4.26 -13.77
C ALA A 190 -6.45 5.42 -14.66
N ARG A 191 -6.14 5.40 -15.96
CA ARG A 191 -6.52 6.46 -16.90
C ARG A 191 -8.03 6.72 -16.83
N GLY A 192 -8.42 7.99 -16.67
CA GLY A 192 -9.83 8.42 -16.57
C GLY A 192 -10.42 8.38 -15.15
N ARG A 193 -9.72 7.80 -14.17
CA ARG A 193 -10.12 7.80 -12.74
C ARG A 193 -8.98 8.18 -11.79
N LEU A 194 -7.90 8.74 -12.34
CA LEU A 194 -6.68 9.10 -11.63
C LEU A 194 -6.67 10.57 -11.22
N LEU A 195 -6.37 10.82 -9.95
CA LEU A 195 -5.91 12.08 -9.41
C LEU A 195 -4.43 11.94 -9.05
N GLU A 196 -3.56 12.68 -9.74
CA GLU A 196 -2.13 12.73 -9.42
C GLU A 196 -1.81 14.05 -8.70
N PHE A 197 -1.02 14.00 -7.63
CA PHE A 197 -0.54 15.22 -6.97
C PHE A 197 0.87 15.06 -6.38
N SER A 198 1.61 16.18 -6.32
CA SER A 198 2.92 16.24 -5.68
C SER A 198 2.86 17.10 -4.41
N PRO A 199 3.48 16.70 -3.29
CA PRO A 199 3.42 17.46 -2.03
C PRO A 199 4.00 18.88 -2.06
N ARG A 200 4.64 19.30 -3.16
CA ARG A 200 5.04 20.71 -3.33
C ARG A 200 3.88 21.61 -3.74
N ASP A 201 2.75 21.04 -4.13
CA ASP A 201 1.57 21.81 -4.44
C ASP A 201 0.97 22.25 -3.09
N GLU A 202 1.12 23.54 -2.75
CA GLU A 202 0.63 24.17 -1.51
C GLU A 202 -0.89 23.96 -1.28
N TRP A 203 -1.59 23.46 -2.30
CA TRP A 203 -3.02 23.17 -2.34
C TRP A 203 -3.37 21.70 -2.18
N GLY A 204 -2.40 20.78 -2.03
CA GLY A 204 -2.61 19.33 -2.17
C GLY A 204 -3.78 18.76 -1.34
N THR A 205 -3.94 19.19 -0.09
CA THR A 205 -5.05 18.73 0.78
C THR A 205 -6.41 19.31 0.37
N LEU A 206 -6.44 20.60 -0.02
CA LEU A 206 -7.66 21.26 -0.49
C LEU A 206 -8.09 20.70 -1.86
N TYR A 207 -7.14 20.40 -2.74
CA TYR A 207 -7.41 19.86 -4.06
C TYR A 207 -7.97 18.44 -3.99
N VAL A 208 -7.42 17.59 -3.11
CA VAL A 208 -7.98 16.26 -2.83
C VAL A 208 -9.41 16.38 -2.28
N HIS A 209 -9.66 17.31 -1.35
CA HIS A 209 -11.00 17.57 -0.83
C HIS A 209 -11.98 18.01 -1.93
N PHE A 210 -11.60 18.97 -2.77
CA PHE A 210 -12.44 19.43 -3.88
C PHE A 210 -12.69 18.33 -4.90
N TRP A 211 -11.67 17.56 -5.27
CA TRP A 211 -11.80 16.51 -6.29
C TRP A 211 -12.68 15.36 -5.82
N ILE A 212 -12.52 14.92 -4.56
CA ILE A 212 -13.38 13.89 -3.96
C ILE A 212 -14.84 14.36 -3.90
N ASN A 213 -15.08 15.60 -3.46
CA ASN A 213 -16.44 16.15 -3.39
C ASN A 213 -17.07 16.38 -4.78
N LEU A 214 -16.29 16.83 -5.77
CA LEU A 214 -16.77 17.03 -7.13
C LEU A 214 -17.22 15.69 -7.74
N PHE A 215 -16.49 14.60 -7.47
CA PHE A 215 -16.85 13.27 -7.93
C PHE A 215 -18.04 12.66 -7.20
N GLN A 216 -18.24 12.93 -5.90
CA GLN A 216 -19.45 12.49 -5.18
C GLN A 216 -20.72 13.12 -5.74
N ARG A 217 -20.67 14.38 -6.20
CA ARG A 217 -21.84 15.07 -6.78
C ARG A 217 -22.31 14.46 -8.11
N HIS A 218 -21.43 13.80 -8.86
CA HIS A 218 -21.79 13.13 -10.11
C HIS A 218 -22.52 11.78 -9.92
N HIS A 219 -22.62 11.26 -8.69
CA HIS A 219 -23.43 10.07 -8.36
C HIS A 219 -24.82 10.41 -7.78
N ILE A 220 -25.17 11.69 -7.64
CA ILE A 220 -26.48 12.14 -7.10
C ILE A 220 -27.41 12.64 -8.24
N LEU A 221 -26.94 12.63 -9.50
CA LEU A 221 -27.70 13.11 -10.68
C LEU A 221 -28.00 12.04 -11.73
N MET A 222 -28.06 10.76 -11.34
CA MET A 222 -28.73 9.69 -12.10
C MET A 222 -29.60 8.87 -11.15
#